data_AF-A0A7V4IHT3-F1
#
_entry.id   AF-A0A7V4IHT3-F1
#
_cell.length_a   1.000
_cell.length_b   1.000
_cell.length_c   1.000
_cell.angle_alpha   90.00
_cell.angle_beta   90.00
_cell.angle_gamma   90.00
#
_symmetry.space_group_name_H-M   'P 1'
#
loop_
_entity.id
_entity.type
_entity.pdbx_description
1 polymer ?
#
loop_
_entity_poly.entity_id
_entity_poly.type
_entity_poly.pdbx_seq_one_letter_code
_entity_poly.pdbx_strand_id
1 'polypeptide(L)'
;MKLKDYQNDVLESLSGYLRTLEARRQEAEEFVEFQKTKGRPVALADYCRETWEALNAERKLPRVKDRQGHEAALAYIGRKDGMGRPVPNLCLKVPTGGGKTLLACAAVERIYTEYFKKQTGLVLWIVPSEAIYSQTWKRFANREDPYRQMLERASGGRVKLLEKDDSFTRQDVENYLCVLLMLQAGACANPHFL
;
A
#
# COMPACT_ATOMS: atom_id res chain seq x y z
N MET A 1 1.82 21.21 -6.22
CA MET A 1 1.58 21.21 -4.75
C MET A 1 2.80 20.60 -4.06
N LYS A 2 3.33 21.23 -3.00
CA LYS A 2 4.51 20.74 -2.27
C LYS A 2 4.09 19.87 -1.08
N LEU A 3 4.72 18.71 -0.90
CA LEU A 3 4.55 17.89 0.30
C LEU A 3 5.18 18.56 1.51
N LYS A 4 4.57 18.39 2.69
CA LYS A 4 5.15 18.83 3.96
C LYS A 4 6.34 17.96 4.35
N ASP A 5 7.25 18.48 5.16
CA ASP A 5 8.49 17.78 5.52
C ASP A 5 8.22 16.40 6.13
N TYR A 6 7.32 16.30 7.12
CA TYR A 6 6.95 14.98 7.69
C TYR A 6 6.34 14.02 6.64
N GLN A 7 5.68 14.53 5.58
CA GLN A 7 5.16 13.66 4.52
C GLN A 7 6.30 13.11 3.68
N ASN A 8 7.35 13.91 3.44
CA ASN A 8 8.57 13.44 2.79
C ASN A 8 9.29 12.40 3.65
N ASP A 9 9.42 12.63 4.96
CA ASP A 9 10.06 11.69 5.89
C ASP A 9 9.34 10.32 5.92
N VAL A 10 8.00 10.34 5.91
CA VAL A 10 7.20 9.11 5.83
C VAL A 10 7.41 8.40 4.49
N LEU A 11 7.46 9.12 3.38
CA LEU A 11 7.71 8.52 2.07
C LEU A 11 9.14 8.02 1.90
N GLU A 12 10.12 8.67 2.51
CA GLU A 12 11.50 8.18 2.54
C GLU A 12 11.61 6.89 3.36
N SER A 13 10.93 6.84 4.52
CA SER A 13 10.82 5.63 5.32
C SER A 13 10.15 4.48 4.54
N LEU A 14 9.07 4.79 3.80
CA LEU A 14 8.42 3.84 2.90
C LEU A 14 9.37 3.34 1.81
N SER A 15 10.07 4.24 1.12
CA SER A 15 11.06 3.87 0.10
C SER A 15 12.18 2.99 0.66
N GLY A 16 12.69 3.31 1.85
CA GLY A 16 13.67 2.47 2.56
C GLY A 16 13.13 1.06 2.82
N TYR A 17 11.89 0.95 3.32
CA TYR A 17 11.23 -0.32 3.52
C TYR A 17 11.06 -1.10 2.21
N LEU A 18 10.58 -0.46 1.14
CA LEU A 18 10.33 -1.11 -0.15
C LEU A 18 11.60 -1.67 -0.79
N ARG A 19 12.73 -0.96 -0.66
CA ARG A 19 14.04 -1.45 -1.15
C ARG A 19 14.48 -2.72 -0.42
N THR A 20 14.43 -2.73 0.91
CA THR A 20 14.78 -3.91 1.70
C THR A 20 13.82 -5.07 1.41
N LEU A 21 12.52 -4.77 1.29
CA LEU A 21 11.50 -5.76 0.95
C LEU A 21 11.74 -6.38 -0.43
N GLU A 22 12.09 -5.58 -1.42
CA GLU A 22 12.38 -6.08 -2.77
C GLU A 22 13.58 -7.04 -2.76
N ALA A 23 14.69 -6.64 -2.13
CA ALA A 23 15.90 -7.47 -2.06
C ALA A 23 15.60 -8.82 -1.41
N ARG A 24 14.92 -8.82 -0.25
CA ARG A 24 14.54 -10.07 0.45
C ARG A 24 13.55 -10.92 -0.33
N ARG A 25 12.61 -10.29 -1.06
CA ARG A 25 11.68 -11.03 -1.92
C ARG A 25 12.44 -11.73 -3.05
N GLN A 26 13.36 -11.04 -3.71
CA GLN A 26 14.17 -11.60 -4.80
C GLN A 26 14.99 -12.80 -4.32
N GLU A 27 15.71 -12.65 -3.20
CA GLU A 27 16.48 -13.75 -2.58
C GLU A 27 15.59 -14.96 -2.27
N ALA A 28 14.41 -14.74 -1.68
CA ALA A 28 13.48 -15.81 -1.35
C ALA A 28 12.91 -16.51 -2.60
N GLU A 29 12.58 -15.76 -3.64
CA GLU A 29 12.07 -16.29 -4.92
C GLU A 29 13.16 -17.08 -5.67
N GLU A 30 14.37 -16.55 -5.75
CA GLU A 30 15.53 -17.21 -6.37
C GLU A 30 15.88 -18.51 -5.64
N PHE A 31 15.85 -18.50 -4.30
CA PHE A 31 16.08 -19.70 -3.50
C PHE A 31 15.04 -20.79 -3.79
N VAL A 32 13.76 -20.43 -3.83
CA VAL A 32 12.68 -21.39 -4.14
C VAL A 32 12.87 -21.96 -5.55
N GLU A 33 13.18 -21.11 -6.53
CA GLU A 33 13.37 -21.55 -7.91
C GLU A 33 14.58 -22.48 -8.04
N PHE A 34 15.69 -22.15 -7.38
CA PHE A 34 16.87 -23.01 -7.32
C PHE A 34 16.56 -24.38 -6.71
N GLN A 35 15.79 -24.46 -5.62
CA GLN A 35 15.42 -25.74 -5.02
C GLN A 35 14.49 -26.57 -5.93
N LYS A 36 13.59 -25.92 -6.67
CA LYS A 36 12.75 -26.60 -7.67
C LYS A 36 13.59 -27.24 -8.77
N THR A 37 14.66 -26.59 -9.25
CA THR A 37 15.56 -27.21 -10.26
C THR A 37 16.22 -28.51 -9.75
N LYS A 38 16.36 -28.66 -8.43
CA LYS A 38 16.88 -29.87 -7.77
C LYS A 38 15.78 -30.89 -7.42
N GLY A 39 14.54 -30.67 -7.88
CA GLY A 39 13.40 -31.53 -7.58
C GLY A 39 12.92 -31.45 -6.12
N ARG A 40 13.31 -30.40 -5.38
CA ARG A 40 12.94 -30.20 -3.97
C ARG A 40 11.93 -29.05 -3.87
N PRO A 41 10.63 -29.33 -3.71
CA PRO A 41 9.66 -28.26 -3.47
C PRO A 41 9.92 -27.66 -2.09
N VAL A 42 10.17 -26.35 -2.03
CA VAL A 42 10.34 -25.60 -0.79
C VAL A 42 9.36 -24.43 -0.79
N ALA A 43 8.79 -24.13 0.39
CA ALA A 43 7.91 -23.00 0.56
C ALA A 43 8.68 -21.67 0.50
N LEU A 44 8.01 -20.62 0.04
CA LEU A 44 8.57 -19.27 0.07
C LEU A 44 8.80 -18.83 1.51
N ALA A 45 10.02 -18.36 1.81
CA ALA A 45 10.36 -17.79 3.11
C ALA A 45 9.49 -16.57 3.43
N ASP A 46 9.31 -16.27 4.72
CA ASP A 46 8.58 -15.09 5.18
C ASP A 46 9.44 -13.82 5.04
N TYR A 47 9.73 -13.46 3.78
CA TYR A 47 10.57 -12.31 3.43
C TYR A 47 10.02 -10.98 4.00
N CYS A 48 8.71 -10.92 4.30
CA CYS A 48 8.08 -9.76 4.93
C CYS A 48 8.49 -9.64 6.41
N ARG A 49 8.47 -10.75 7.17
CA ARG A 49 8.97 -10.80 8.54
C ARG A 49 10.45 -10.46 8.58
N GLU A 50 11.24 -11.11 7.74
CA GLU A 50 12.69 -10.90 7.68
C GLU A 50 13.05 -9.45 7.36
N THR A 51 12.31 -8.81 6.45
CA THR A 51 12.43 -7.38 6.16
C THR A 51 12.17 -6.54 7.41
N TRP A 52 11.09 -6.83 8.14
CA TRP A 52 10.72 -6.10 9.35
C TRP A 52 11.77 -6.26 10.45
N GLU A 53 12.27 -7.47 10.65
CA GLU A 53 13.33 -7.78 11.63
C GLU A 53 14.65 -7.09 11.28
N ALA A 54 15.05 -7.10 10.00
CA ALA A 54 16.24 -6.40 9.54
C ALA A 54 16.17 -4.89 9.80
N LEU A 55 15.05 -4.26 9.44
CA LEU A 55 14.86 -2.82 9.66
C LEU A 55 14.76 -2.47 11.15
N ASN A 56 14.21 -3.36 11.98
CA ASN A 56 14.22 -3.21 13.44
C ASN A 56 15.64 -3.28 14.01
N ALA A 57 16.46 -4.24 13.55
CA ALA A 57 17.85 -4.40 13.95
C ALA A 57 18.69 -3.17 13.61
N GLU A 58 18.47 -2.59 12.43
CA GLU A 58 19.11 -1.35 11.97
C GLU A 58 18.52 -0.08 12.58
N ARG A 59 17.52 -0.19 13.47
CA ARG A 59 16.80 0.94 14.09
C ARG A 59 16.17 1.91 13.08
N LYS A 60 15.78 1.41 11.91
CA LYS A 60 15.09 2.17 10.85
C LYS A 60 13.57 2.23 11.03
N LEU A 61 13.00 1.42 11.91
CA LEU A 61 11.58 1.46 12.25
C LEU A 61 11.30 2.30 13.51
N PRO A 62 10.13 2.96 13.60
CA PRO A 62 9.72 3.70 14.78
C PRO A 62 9.73 2.83 16.05
N ARG A 63 10.20 3.41 17.15
CA ARG A 63 10.15 2.79 18.48
C ARG A 63 8.87 3.22 19.20
N VAL A 64 8.32 2.33 20.00
CA VAL A 64 7.17 2.60 20.86
C VAL A 64 7.60 2.54 22.31
N LYS A 65 7.01 3.40 23.14
CA LYS A 65 7.18 3.29 24.59
C LYS A 65 6.17 2.29 25.14
N ASP A 66 6.64 1.35 25.94
CA ASP A 66 5.78 0.44 26.68
C ASP A 66 5.06 1.16 27.84
N ARG A 67 4.22 0.43 28.59
CA ARG A 67 3.50 0.99 29.76
C ARG A 67 4.43 1.46 30.88
N GLN A 68 5.68 1.02 30.89
CA GLN A 68 6.70 1.37 31.89
C GLN A 68 7.64 2.48 31.38
N GLY A 69 7.45 2.96 30.15
CA GLY A 69 8.23 4.03 29.54
C GLY A 69 9.49 3.57 28.79
N HIS A 70 9.75 2.26 28.70
CA HIS A 70 10.90 1.73 27.96
C HIS A 70 10.64 1.74 26.46
N GLU A 71 11.67 2.07 25.68
CA GLU A 71 11.59 1.96 24.22
C GLU A 71 11.66 0.51 23.76
N ALA A 72 10.62 0.06 23.08
CA ALA A 72 10.50 -1.26 22.49
C ALA A 72 10.42 -1.17 20.96
N ALA A 73 10.92 -2.21 20.30
CA ALA A 73 10.71 -2.42 18.87
C ALA A 73 9.24 -2.79 18.60
N LEU A 74 8.71 -2.35 17.47
CA LEU A 74 7.39 -2.79 17.01
C LEU A 74 7.47 -4.26 16.57
N ALA A 75 6.56 -5.09 17.08
CA ALA A 75 6.43 -6.47 16.67
C ALA A 75 5.90 -6.57 15.23
N TYR A 76 6.40 -7.55 14.47
CA TYR A 76 5.88 -7.85 13.13
C TYR A 76 4.48 -8.50 13.24
N ILE A 77 3.52 -7.99 12.45
CA ILE A 77 2.19 -8.58 12.32
C ILE A 77 2.07 -9.19 10.92
N GLY A 78 2.22 -10.50 10.85
CA GLY A 78 2.17 -11.25 9.59
C GLY A 78 0.79 -11.25 8.95
N ARG A 79 0.77 -11.08 7.62
CA ARG A 79 -0.40 -11.30 6.77
C ARG A 79 -0.04 -12.33 5.71
N LYS A 80 -1.01 -13.18 5.35
CA LYS A 80 -0.87 -14.19 4.30
C LYS A 80 -2.03 -14.09 3.33
N ASP A 81 -1.77 -14.42 2.07
CA ASP A 81 -2.82 -14.55 1.07
C ASP A 81 -3.51 -15.92 1.14
N GLY A 82 -4.49 -16.16 0.26
CA GLY A 82 -5.21 -17.43 0.18
C GLY A 82 -4.36 -18.65 -0.18
N MET A 83 -3.13 -18.44 -0.64
CA MET A 83 -2.14 -19.51 -0.91
C MET A 83 -1.07 -19.60 0.19
N GLY A 84 -1.25 -18.89 1.31
CA GLY A 84 -0.33 -18.92 2.45
C GLY A 84 0.97 -18.15 2.23
N ARG A 85 1.12 -17.39 1.14
CA ARG A 85 2.30 -16.58 0.86
C ARG A 85 2.27 -15.32 1.73
N PRO A 86 3.42 -14.84 2.23
CA PRO A 86 3.48 -13.62 3.02
C PRO A 86 3.06 -12.40 2.18
N VAL A 87 2.29 -11.50 2.79
CA VAL A 87 1.80 -10.27 2.17
C VAL A 87 2.34 -9.07 2.94
N PRO A 88 3.08 -8.15 2.29
CA PRO A 88 3.53 -6.92 2.92
C PRO A 88 2.34 -6.11 3.43
N ASN A 89 2.38 -5.68 4.69
CA ASN A 89 1.33 -4.88 5.30
C ASN A 89 1.92 -3.78 6.17
N LEU A 90 1.60 -2.53 5.87
CA LEU A 90 2.13 -1.34 6.54
C LEU A 90 1.01 -0.43 7.02
N CYS A 91 1.31 0.34 8.07
CA CYS A 91 0.43 1.41 8.55
C CYS A 91 1.23 2.71 8.65
N LEU A 92 0.79 3.73 7.91
CA LEU A 92 1.35 5.08 8.01
C LEU A 92 0.53 5.88 9.03
N LYS A 93 1.11 6.20 10.19
CA LYS A 93 0.44 6.97 11.24
C LYS A 93 0.52 8.46 10.93
N VAL A 94 -0.62 9.08 10.61
CA VAL A 94 -0.72 10.49 10.20
C VAL A 94 -1.78 11.20 11.04
N PRO A 95 -1.52 12.42 11.54
CA PRO A 95 -2.51 13.18 12.32
C PRO A 95 -3.74 13.56 11.50
N THR A 96 -4.84 13.91 12.19
CA THR A 96 -6.01 14.52 11.57
C THR A 96 -5.62 15.85 10.91
N GLY A 97 -6.15 16.14 9.72
CA GLY A 97 -5.70 17.28 8.90
C GLY A 97 -4.31 17.10 8.25
N GLY A 98 -3.59 16.01 8.53
CA GLY A 98 -2.26 15.74 7.99
C GLY A 98 -2.21 15.27 6.53
N GLY A 99 -3.24 15.55 5.73
CA GLY A 99 -3.24 15.21 4.30
C GLY A 99 -3.11 13.71 4.02
N LYS A 100 -3.88 12.86 4.71
CA LYS A 100 -3.85 11.40 4.56
C LYS A 100 -4.04 10.95 3.12
N THR A 101 -5.04 11.49 2.42
CA THR A 101 -5.33 11.16 1.02
C THR A 101 -4.16 11.51 0.11
N LEU A 102 -3.56 12.69 0.31
CA LEU A 102 -2.37 13.12 -0.45
C LEU A 102 -1.21 12.14 -0.24
N LEU A 103 -0.91 11.81 1.01
CA LEU A 103 0.18 10.90 1.34
C LEU A 103 -0.07 9.50 0.79
N ALA A 104 -1.32 9.03 0.81
CA ALA A 104 -1.71 7.75 0.24
C ALA A 104 -1.55 7.72 -1.29
N CYS A 105 -1.92 8.78 -2.01
CA CYS A 105 -1.65 8.89 -3.46
C CYS A 105 -0.14 8.84 -3.75
N ALA A 106 0.66 9.56 -2.95
CA ALA A 106 2.12 9.52 -3.06
C ALA A 106 2.70 8.13 -2.75
N ALA A 107 2.15 7.43 -1.75
CA ALA A 107 2.56 6.07 -1.41
C ALA A 107 2.24 5.10 -2.55
N VAL A 108 1.08 5.22 -3.21
CA VAL A 108 0.74 4.42 -4.40
C VAL A 108 1.79 4.64 -5.51
N GLU A 109 2.17 5.89 -5.77
CA GLU A 109 3.23 6.22 -6.74
C GLU A 109 4.54 5.52 -6.40
N ARG A 110 4.98 5.55 -5.13
CA ARG A 110 6.21 4.86 -4.67
C ARG A 110 6.11 3.34 -4.78
N ILE A 111 4.99 2.75 -4.37
CA ILE A 111 4.79 1.29 -4.43
C ILE A 111 4.84 0.79 -5.87
N TYR A 112 4.21 1.50 -6.81
CA TYR A 112 4.19 1.08 -8.21
C TYR A 112 5.54 1.33 -8.92
N THR A 113 6.21 2.44 -8.62
CA THR A 113 7.48 2.78 -9.28
C THR A 113 8.69 2.05 -8.67
N GLU A 114 8.78 1.93 -7.35
CA GLU A 114 9.95 1.38 -6.67
C GLU A 114 9.84 -0.13 -6.43
N TYR A 115 8.67 -0.64 -6.07
CA TYR A 115 8.51 -2.06 -5.69
C TYR A 115 7.96 -2.92 -6.82
N PHE A 116 6.79 -2.58 -7.37
CA PHE A 116 6.22 -3.37 -8.47
C PHE A 116 6.88 -3.09 -9.82
N LYS A 117 7.55 -1.93 -9.96
CA LYS A 117 8.21 -1.48 -11.21
C LYS A 117 7.30 -1.59 -12.43
N LYS A 118 6.03 -1.22 -12.25
CA LYS A 118 4.99 -1.26 -13.29
C LYS A 118 4.05 -0.07 -13.16
N GLN A 119 3.33 0.23 -14.22
CA GLN A 119 2.40 1.37 -14.30
C GLN A 119 0.92 0.97 -14.29
N THR A 120 0.64 -0.33 -14.26
CA THR A 120 -0.72 -0.88 -14.38
C THR A 120 -0.99 -1.88 -13.26
N GLY A 121 -2.25 -1.98 -12.87
CA GLY A 121 -2.67 -2.79 -11.74
C GLY A 121 -3.98 -2.31 -11.13
N LEU A 122 -4.32 -2.89 -9.99
CA LEU A 122 -5.52 -2.56 -9.24
C LEU A 122 -5.13 -1.95 -7.89
N VAL A 123 -5.76 -0.82 -7.56
CA VAL A 123 -5.70 -0.17 -6.25
C VAL A 123 -7.11 -0.16 -5.71
N LEU A 124 -7.34 -0.94 -4.65
CA LEU A 124 -8.59 -0.88 -3.89
C LEU A 124 -8.47 0.20 -2.82
N TRP A 125 -9.26 1.27 -2.97
CA TRP A 125 -9.26 2.42 -2.07
C TRP A 125 -10.51 2.39 -1.19
N ILE A 126 -10.36 1.99 0.06
CA ILE A 126 -11.49 1.85 1.00
C ILE A 126 -11.56 3.07 1.92
N VAL A 127 -12.76 3.64 2.08
CA VAL A 127 -13.01 4.77 2.97
C VAL A 127 -14.14 4.48 3.96
N PRO A 128 -14.13 5.10 5.16
CA PRO A 128 -15.03 4.71 6.25
C PRO A 128 -16.37 5.46 6.26
N SER A 129 -16.63 6.41 5.35
CA SER A 129 -17.90 7.16 5.31
C SER A 129 -18.20 7.71 3.92
N GLU A 130 -19.50 7.93 3.65
CA GLU A 130 -20.01 8.57 2.43
C GLU A 130 -19.40 9.94 2.19
N ALA A 131 -19.30 10.77 3.24
CA ALA A 131 -18.71 12.10 3.12
C ALA A 131 -17.26 12.05 2.61
N ILE A 132 -16.44 11.12 3.13
CA ILE A 132 -15.06 10.94 2.67
C ILE A 132 -15.03 10.33 1.26
N TYR A 133 -15.97 9.43 0.94
CA TYR A 133 -16.12 8.85 -0.40
C TYR A 133 -16.39 9.93 -1.44
N SER A 134 -17.47 10.70 -1.30
CA SER A 134 -17.85 11.71 -2.28
C SER A 134 -16.78 12.80 -2.43
N GLN A 135 -16.10 13.18 -1.34
CA GLN A 135 -14.97 14.11 -1.39
C GLN A 135 -13.79 13.52 -2.17
N THR A 136 -13.41 12.28 -1.89
CA THR A 136 -12.29 11.61 -2.56
C THR A 136 -12.59 11.38 -4.04
N TRP A 137 -13.80 10.93 -4.37
CA TRP A 137 -14.24 10.72 -5.75
C TRP A 137 -14.14 12.00 -6.59
N LYS A 138 -14.70 13.12 -6.10
CA LYS A 138 -14.62 14.42 -6.79
C LYS A 138 -13.18 14.84 -7.09
N ARG A 139 -12.27 14.61 -6.14
CA ARG A 139 -10.84 14.93 -6.28
C ARG A 139 -10.16 14.00 -7.28
N PHE A 140 -10.46 12.70 -7.27
CA PHE A 140 -9.86 11.75 -8.20
C PHE A 140 -10.40 11.93 -9.63
N ALA A 141 -11.68 12.22 -9.79
CA ALA A 141 -12.34 12.40 -11.09
C ALA A 141 -11.81 13.64 -11.84
N ASN A 142 -11.42 14.70 -11.12
CA ASN A 142 -10.85 15.90 -11.71
C ASN A 142 -9.36 15.67 -12.09
N ARG A 143 -9.04 15.66 -13.38
CA ARG A 143 -7.67 15.47 -13.90
C ARG A 143 -6.69 16.57 -13.51
N GLU A 144 -7.19 17.77 -13.25
CA GLU A 144 -6.39 18.91 -12.78
C GLU A 144 -6.16 18.88 -11.28
N ASP A 145 -6.82 17.97 -10.55
CA ASP A 145 -6.63 17.87 -9.12
C ASP A 145 -5.24 17.30 -8.78
N PRO A 146 -4.52 17.87 -7.80
CA PRO A 146 -3.23 17.35 -7.39
C PRO A 146 -3.25 15.86 -7.04
N TYR A 147 -4.33 15.32 -6.45
CA TYR A 147 -4.41 13.91 -6.08
C TYR A 147 -4.46 13.02 -7.31
N ARG A 148 -5.29 13.39 -8.29
CA ARG A 148 -5.38 12.70 -9.57
C ARG A 148 -4.04 12.76 -10.32
N GLN A 149 -3.39 13.92 -10.36
CA GLN A 149 -2.06 14.06 -11.00
C GLN A 149 -1.01 13.11 -10.40
N MET A 150 -1.04 12.78 -9.10
CA MET A 150 -0.11 11.79 -8.54
C MET A 150 -0.40 10.37 -9.05
N LEU A 151 -1.68 9.99 -9.15
CA LEU A 151 -2.08 8.70 -9.71
C LEU A 151 -1.75 8.62 -11.21
N GLU A 152 -1.87 9.73 -11.94
CA GLU A 152 -1.46 9.81 -13.35
C GLU A 152 0.06 9.59 -13.49
N ARG A 153 0.89 10.16 -12.62
CA ARG A 153 2.34 9.89 -12.63
C ARG A 153 2.67 8.42 -12.36
N ALA A 154 1.98 7.81 -11.39
CA ALA A 154 2.15 6.39 -11.07
C ALA A 154 1.80 5.46 -12.25
N SER A 155 0.87 5.88 -13.11
CA SER A 155 0.33 5.07 -14.21
C SER A 155 0.86 5.46 -15.61
N GLY A 156 1.64 6.53 -15.72
CA GLY A 156 2.01 7.11 -17.01
C GLY A 156 0.80 7.66 -17.79
N GLY A 157 -0.16 8.27 -17.09
CA GLY A 157 -1.34 8.91 -17.69
C GLY A 157 -2.54 7.98 -17.93
N ARG A 158 -2.53 6.78 -17.35
CA ARG A 158 -3.50 5.70 -17.62
C ARG A 158 -4.29 5.29 -16.37
N VAL A 159 -4.85 6.27 -15.66
CA VAL A 159 -5.75 6.00 -14.53
C VAL A 159 -7.16 5.68 -15.02
N LYS A 160 -7.70 4.52 -14.60
CA LYS A 160 -9.12 4.16 -14.73
C LYS A 160 -9.75 4.22 -13.34
N LEU A 161 -10.68 5.15 -13.11
CA LEU A 161 -11.44 5.20 -11.85
C LEU A 161 -12.65 4.28 -11.95
N LEU A 162 -12.93 3.59 -10.85
CA LEU A 162 -14.03 2.65 -10.75
C LEU A 162 -14.78 2.88 -9.42
N GLU A 163 -16.10 2.77 -9.47
CA GLU A 163 -16.98 2.62 -8.31
C GLU A 163 -17.30 1.15 -8.07
N LYS A 164 -17.92 0.85 -6.92
CA LYS A 164 -18.26 -0.52 -6.50
C LYS A 164 -19.01 -1.33 -7.57
N ASP A 165 -19.95 -0.69 -8.26
CA ASP A 165 -20.84 -1.36 -9.21
C ASP A 165 -20.29 -1.36 -10.64
N ASP A 166 -19.11 -0.75 -10.86
CA ASP A 166 -18.46 -0.75 -12.15
C ASP A 166 -17.87 -2.13 -12.45
N SER A 167 -18.19 -2.66 -13.63
CA SER A 167 -17.51 -3.82 -14.17
C SER A 167 -16.14 -3.42 -14.72
N PHE A 168 -15.13 -4.25 -14.46
CA PHE A 168 -13.82 -4.15 -15.12
C PHE A 168 -13.30 -5.54 -15.45
N THR A 169 -12.40 -5.60 -16.42
CA THR A 169 -11.84 -6.84 -16.95
C THR A 169 -10.39 -7.02 -16.53
N ARG A 170 -9.85 -8.23 -16.72
CA ARG A 170 -8.42 -8.47 -16.59
C ARG A 170 -7.60 -7.55 -17.51
N GLN A 171 -8.07 -7.33 -18.73
CA GLN A 171 -7.42 -6.46 -19.71
C GLN A 171 -7.36 -5.00 -19.21
N ASP A 172 -8.35 -4.54 -18.45
CA ASP A 172 -8.29 -3.21 -17.83
C ASP A 172 -7.14 -3.10 -16.83
N VAL A 173 -6.97 -4.10 -15.97
CA VAL A 173 -5.88 -4.12 -14.95
C VAL A 173 -4.51 -4.24 -15.60
N GLU A 174 -4.40 -4.90 -16.75
CA GLU A 174 -3.15 -5.03 -17.50
C GLU A 174 -2.77 -3.72 -18.22
N ASN A 175 -3.76 -2.91 -18.63
CA ASN A 175 -3.54 -1.69 -19.43
C ASN A 175 -3.63 -0.37 -18.66
N TYR A 176 -4.27 -0.36 -17.49
CA TYR A 176 -4.53 0.83 -16.69
C TYR A 176 -4.13 0.63 -15.23
N LEU A 177 -3.91 1.73 -14.52
CA LEU A 177 -4.01 1.74 -13.06
C LEU A 177 -5.49 1.92 -12.69
N CYS A 178 -6.15 0.81 -12.42
CA CYS A 178 -7.52 0.77 -11.97
C CYS A 178 -7.58 1.18 -10.50
N VAL A 179 -8.23 2.29 -10.18
CA VAL A 179 -8.43 2.75 -8.79
C VAL A 179 -9.90 2.60 -8.46
N LEU A 180 -10.21 1.55 -7.71
CA LEU A 180 -11.55 1.21 -7.28
C LEU A 180 -11.82 1.83 -5.92
N LEU A 181 -12.67 2.85 -5.88
CA LEU A 181 -13.08 3.52 -4.64
C LEU A 181 -14.28 2.77 -4.05
N MET A 182 -14.19 2.42 -2.76
CA MET A 182 -15.25 1.67 -2.07
C MET A 182 -15.48 2.21 -0.66
N LEU A 183 -16.74 2.11 -0.24
CA LEU A 183 -17.13 2.31 1.14
C LEU A 183 -16.87 1.03 1.93
N GLN A 184 -16.36 1.19 3.15
CA GLN A 184 -16.24 0.08 4.09
C GLN A 184 -17.64 -0.43 4.46
N ALA A 185 -17.88 -1.74 4.31
CA ALA A 185 -19.20 -2.35 4.49
C ALA A 185 -19.89 -2.07 5.85
N GLY A 186 -19.12 -1.76 6.91
CA GLY A 186 -19.65 -1.40 8.22
C GLY A 186 -20.09 0.06 8.39
N ALA A 187 -19.87 0.92 7.38
CA ALA A 187 -20.32 2.31 7.38
C ALA A 187 -21.78 2.47 6.92
N CYS A 188 -22.35 1.43 6.33
CA CYS A 188 -23.76 1.34 5.97
C CYS A 188 -24.61 1.02 7.21
N ALA A 189 -24.61 1.91 8.21
CA ALA A 189 -25.65 1.90 9.25
C ALA A 189 -26.81 2.80 8.76
N ASN A 190 -27.97 2.17 8.53
CA ASN A 190 -29.25 2.75 8.10
C ASN A 190 -29.57 4.15 8.66
N PRO A 191 -29.97 5.12 7.82
CA PRO A 191 -30.65 6.34 8.29
C PRO A 191 -32.17 6.22 8.46
N HIS A 192 -32.82 5.12 8.03
CA HIS A 192 -34.29 5.04 8.06
C HIS A 192 -34.80 3.67 8.50
N PHE A 193 -35.13 3.55 9.78
CA PHE A 193 -36.29 2.82 10.32
C PHE A 193 -36.58 3.38 11.71
N LEU A 194 -37.51 4.36 11.76
CA LEU A 194 -38.40 4.63 12.89
C LEU A 194 -39.81 4.34 12.39
#